data_AF-A0A528CHP1-F1
#
_entry.id   AF-A0A528CHP1-F1
#
_cell.length_a   1.000
_cell.length_b   1.000
_cell.length_c   1.000
_cell.angle_alpha   90.00
_cell.angle_beta   90.00
_cell.angle_gamma   90.00
#
_symmetry.space_group_name_H-M   'P 1'
#
loop_
_entity.id
_entity.type
_entity.pdbx_description
1 polymer ?
#
loop_
_entity_poly.entity_id
_entity_poly.type
_entity_poly.pdbx_seq_one_letter_code
_entity_poly.pdbx_strand_id
1 'polypeptide(L)' 'ALGRDYQLSDLTRNYDAVFLGMGLGGVNALRADGEDAQGVTNAVEFIAELRQASDLASLPVGRRVVVIGGGMTAIDAA' A
#
# COMPACT_ATOMS: atom_id res chain seq x y z
N ALA A 1 13.99 7.86 -11.47
CA ALA A 1 13.39 8.22 -10.19
C ALA A 1 14.49 8.57 -9.19
N LEU A 2 14.15 9.38 -8.19
CA LEU A 2 15.03 9.74 -7.08
C LEU A 2 15.70 8.48 -6.47
N GLY A 3 17.00 8.54 -6.23
CA GLY A 3 17.82 7.43 -5.70
C GLY A 3 18.38 6.47 -6.77
N ARG A 4 17.78 6.42 -7.98
CA ARG A 4 18.28 5.64 -9.12
C ARG A 4 18.88 6.51 -10.22
N ASP A 5 18.13 7.54 -10.64
CA ASP A 5 18.49 8.36 -11.80
C ASP A 5 19.14 9.70 -11.38
N TYR A 6 18.91 10.13 -10.14
CA TYR A 6 19.50 11.31 -9.52
C TYR A 6 19.45 11.19 -7.99
N GLN A 7 20.39 11.82 -7.28
CA GLN A 7 20.42 11.80 -5.83
C GLN A 7 19.73 13.01 -5.21
N LEU A 8 19.24 12.85 -3.97
CA LEU A 8 18.64 13.96 -3.22
C LEU A 8 19.64 15.12 -3.06
N SER A 9 20.92 14.79 -2.90
CA SER A 9 22.02 15.77 -2.83
C SER A 9 22.14 16.65 -4.08
N ASP A 10 21.72 16.15 -5.24
CA ASP A 10 21.78 16.92 -6.48
C ASP A 10 20.63 17.92 -6.53
N LEU A 11 19.46 17.52 -6.05
CA LEU A 11 18.29 18.39 -5.92
C LEU A 11 18.55 19.51 -4.90
N THR A 12 19.10 19.19 -3.72
CA THR A 12 19.38 20.21 -2.70
C THR A 12 20.48 21.20 -3.10
N ARG A 13 21.31 20.85 -4.09
CA ARG A 13 22.34 21.75 -4.63
C ARG A 13 21.79 22.68 -5.72
N ASN A 14 20.82 22.22 -6.50
CA ASN A 14 20.35 22.92 -7.69
C ASN A 14 19.09 23.76 -7.48
N TYR A 15 18.44 23.62 -6.31
CA TYR A 15 17.19 24.30 -5.99
C TYR A 15 17.26 24.94 -4.60
N ASP A 16 16.58 26.08 -4.43
CA ASP A 16 16.50 26.80 -3.15
C ASP A 16 15.72 26.02 -2.07
N ALA A 17 14.81 25.13 -2.49
CA ALA A 17 14.06 24.25 -1.62
C ALA A 17 13.67 22.95 -2.35
N VAL A 18 13.53 21.86 -1.58
CA VAL A 18 13.10 20.54 -2.08
C VAL A 18 11.94 20.03 -1.23
N PHE A 19 10.80 19.74 -1.87
CA PHE A 19 9.64 19.10 -1.24
C PHE A 19 9.57 17.62 -1.65
N LEU A 20 9.49 16.72 -0.66
CA LEU A 20 9.38 15.28 -0.88
C LEU A 20 7.94 14.81 -0.65
N GLY A 21 7.17 14.73 -1.73
CA GLY A 21 5.77 14.29 -1.72
C GLY A 21 5.56 12.84 -2.16
N MET A 22 6.40 11.90 -1.72
CA MET A 22 6.42 10.52 -2.24
C MET A 22 5.38 9.59 -1.58
N GLY A 23 4.63 10.09 -0.60
CA GLY A 23 3.70 9.30 0.20
C GLY A 23 4.40 8.28 1.11
N LEU A 24 3.65 7.28 1.56
CA LEU A 24 4.14 6.14 2.34
C LEU A 24 4.33 4.96 1.40
N GLY A 25 5.58 4.58 1.15
CA GLY A 25 5.92 3.45 0.26
C GLY A 25 5.76 2.08 0.89
N GLY A 26 5.56 2.01 2.21
CA GLY A 26 5.47 0.76 2.97
C GLY A 26 4.23 0.71 3.84
N VAL A 27 3.85 -0.51 4.19
CA VAL A 27 2.73 -0.84 5.06
C VAL A 27 3.25 -1.49 6.33
N ASN A 28 2.54 -1.30 7.46
CA ASN A 28 2.92 -1.97 8.70
C ASN A 28 2.71 -3.48 8.54
N ALA A 29 3.76 -4.26 8.80
CA ALA A 29 3.67 -5.71 8.89
C ALA A 29 2.76 -6.11 10.06
N LEU A 30 2.03 -7.22 9.91
CA LEU A 30 1.18 -7.75 10.97
C LEU A 30 2.01 -8.28 12.14
N ARG A 31 3.22 -8.81 11.84
CA ARG A 31 4.18 -9.38 12.80
C ARG A 31 3.55 -10.46 13.67
N ALA A 32 2.73 -11.30 13.06
CA ALA A 32 2.07 -12.42 13.69
C ALA A 32 2.36 -13.71 12.93
N ASP A 33 2.28 -14.84 13.63
CA ASP A 33 2.43 -16.15 13.01
C ASP A 33 1.40 -16.35 11.88
N GLY A 34 1.88 -16.76 10.72
CA GLY A 34 1.05 -16.97 9.53
C GLY A 34 0.71 -15.70 8.74
N GLU A 35 1.42 -14.58 8.95
CA GLU A 35 1.20 -13.35 8.16
C GLU A 35 1.43 -13.53 6.65
N ASP A 36 2.24 -14.51 6.25
CA ASP A 36 2.51 -14.86 4.85
C ASP A 36 1.63 -16.02 4.33
N ALA A 37 0.61 -16.44 5.10
CA ALA A 37 -0.26 -17.54 4.69
C ALA A 37 -1.10 -17.17 3.46
N GLN A 38 -1.42 -18.18 2.63
CA GLN A 38 -2.29 -17.97 1.47
C GLN A 38 -3.65 -17.38 1.88
N GLY A 39 -4.01 -16.26 1.25
CA GLY A 39 -5.26 -15.53 1.55
C GLY A 39 -5.11 -14.41 2.57
N VAL A 40 -3.93 -14.23 3.17
CA VAL A 40 -3.58 -13.02 3.90
C VAL A 40 -3.05 -11.99 2.91
N THR A 41 -3.64 -10.80 2.91
CA THR A 41 -3.29 -9.73 1.97
C THR A 41 -3.28 -8.38 2.68
N ASN A 42 -2.46 -7.46 2.20
CA ASN A 42 -2.44 -6.10 2.73
C ASN A 42 -3.68 -5.31 2.28
N ALA A 43 -4.32 -4.58 3.20
CA ALA A 43 -5.51 -3.79 2.89
C ALA A 43 -5.26 -2.71 1.80
N VAL A 44 -4.09 -2.06 1.80
CA VAL A 44 -3.75 -1.05 0.78
C VAL A 44 -3.60 -1.68 -0.59
N GLU A 45 -2.98 -2.85 -0.68
CA GLU A 45 -2.82 -3.60 -1.93
C GLU A 45 -4.18 -4.09 -2.44
N PHE A 46 -4.99 -4.69 -1.57
CA PHE A 46 -6.36 -5.10 -1.91
C PHE A 46 -7.19 -3.94 -2.45
N ILE A 47 -7.18 -2.79 -1.76
CA ILE A 47 -7.93 -1.61 -2.18
C ILE A 47 -7.40 -1.06 -3.52
N ALA A 48 -6.08 -1.12 -3.74
CA ALA A 48 -5.48 -0.71 -5.01
C ALA A 48 -5.96 -1.60 -6.16
N GLU A 49 -5.96 -2.92 -5.99
CA GLU A 49 -6.50 -3.88 -6.95
C GLU A 49 -8.00 -3.66 -7.18
N LEU A 50 -8.78 -3.57 -6.10
CA LEU A 50 -10.22 -3.30 -6.13
C LEU A 50 -10.56 -2.07 -6.97
N ARG A 51 -9.80 -0.97 -6.78
CA ARG A 51 -10.04 0.31 -7.48
C ARG A 51 -9.63 0.28 -8.95
N GLN A 52 -8.74 -0.62 -9.34
CA GLN A 52 -8.27 -0.75 -10.73
C GLN A 52 -8.90 -1.93 -11.48
N ALA A 53 -9.63 -2.81 -10.80
CA ALA A 53 -10.28 -3.96 -11.39
C ALA A 53 -11.34 -3.54 -12.42
N SER A 54 -11.22 -4.06 -13.64
CA SER A 54 -12.23 -3.92 -14.69
C SER A 54 -13.41 -4.87 -14.50
N ASP A 55 -13.19 -5.99 -13.80
CA ASP A 55 -14.20 -6.97 -13.42
C ASP A 55 -14.11 -7.27 -11.93
N LEU A 56 -15.09 -6.78 -11.17
CA LEU A 56 -15.16 -6.98 -9.72
C LEU A 56 -15.43 -8.44 -9.33
N ALA A 57 -16.04 -9.24 -10.21
CA ALA A 57 -16.32 -10.65 -9.91
C ALA A 57 -15.05 -11.52 -9.90
N SER A 58 -13.95 -11.01 -10.46
CA SER A 58 -12.65 -11.69 -10.46
C SER A 58 -11.88 -11.52 -9.15
N LEU A 59 -12.28 -10.60 -8.28
CA LEU A 59 -11.60 -10.34 -7.01
C LEU A 59 -11.79 -11.52 -6.04
N PRO A 60 -10.73 -11.98 -5.36
CA PRO A 60 -10.74 -13.17 -4.52
C PRO A 60 -11.40 -12.94 -3.15
N VAL A 61 -12.67 -12.53 -3.14
CA VAL A 61 -13.44 -12.28 -1.90
C VAL A 61 -14.14 -13.56 -1.45
N GLY A 62 -13.69 -14.09 -0.31
CA GLY A 62 -14.27 -15.29 0.29
C GLY A 62 -15.61 -15.03 0.99
N ARG A 63 -16.37 -16.11 1.26
CA ARG A 63 -17.63 -16.02 2.03
C ARG A 63 -17.45 -15.54 3.47
N ARG A 64 -16.24 -15.67 4.02
CA ARG A 64 -15.87 -15.22 5.37
C ARG A 64 -14.54 -14.49 5.26
N VAL A 65 -14.54 -13.21 5.62
CA VAL A 65 -13.38 -12.33 5.60
C VAL A 65 -13.23 -11.73 6.99
N VAL A 66 -11.98 -11.56 7.43
CA VAL A 66 -11.63 -10.83 8.65
C VAL A 66 -10.72 -9.69 8.25
N VAL A 67 -11.09 -8.47 8.64
CA VAL A 67 -10.24 -7.28 8.48
C VAL A 67 -9.62 -6.95 9.83
N ILE A 68 -8.29 -6.86 9.88
CA ILE A 68 -7.55 -6.53 11.11
C ILE A 68 -7.27 -5.03 11.12
N GLY A 69 -8.01 -4.30 11.96
CA GLY A 69 -7.87 -2.85 12.13
C GLY A 69 -9.20 -2.17 12.43
N GLY A 70 -9.15 -0.90 12.86
CA GLY A 70 -10.34 -0.10 13.20
C GLY A 70 -10.33 1.33 12.65
N GLY A 71 -9.47 1.61 11.67
CA GLY A 71 -9.37 2.92 11.01
C GLY A 71 -10.12 2.97 9.68
N MET A 72 -10.02 4.11 8.98
CA MET A 72 -10.67 4.32 7.67
C MET A 72 -10.29 3.25 6.64
N THR A 73 -9.02 2.84 6.59
CA THR A 73 -8.57 1.78 5.68
C THR A 73 -9.22 0.42 5.96
N ALA A 74 -9.56 0.13 7.22
CA ALA A 74 -10.28 -1.10 7.56
C ALA A 74 -11.74 -1.04 7.08
N ILE A 75 -12.35 0.15 7.12
CA ILE A 75 -13.71 0.38 6.61
C ILE A 75 -13.73 0.28 5.09
N ASP A 76 -12.74 0.86 4.41
CA ASP A 76 -12.65 0.81 2.94
C ASP A 76 -12.40 -0.61 2.41
N ALA A 77 -11.78 -1.48 3.20
CA ALA A 77 -11.53 -2.88 2.84
C ALA A 77 -12.70 -3.82 3.16
N ALA A 78 -13.67 -3.40 3.98
CA ALA A 78 -14.80 -4.20 4.45
C ALA A 78 -16.05 -4.00 3.58
#